data_AF-A0A1I0RSZ2-F1
#
_entry.id   AF-A0A1I0RSZ2-F1
#
_cell.length_a   1.000
_cell.length_b   1.000
_cell.length_c   1.000
_cell.angle_alpha   90.00
_cell.angle_beta   90.00
_cell.angle_gamma   90.00
#
_symmetry.space_group_name_H-M   'P 1'
#
loop_
_entity.id
_entity.type
_entity.pdbx_description
1 polymer ?
#
loop_
_entity_poly.entity_id
_entity_poly.type
_entity_poly.pdbx_seq_one_letter_code
_entity_poly.pdbx_strand_id
1 'polypeptide(L)'
;MKRSIVLVLLVFFSCDFSQGNDRFIRKTLDDGVIEISWYYHSYISDVSPDFVEVKKGDVVKVLFEAKDVISNVQLFGDTIYLSLYKPVRGIVHTKNPDLSFFGYHLLIDSLATREEYYARPDGKKK
;
A
#
# COMPACT_ATOMS: atom_id res chain seq x y z
N MET A 1 -47.57 40.58 -10.72
CA MET A 1 -46.85 40.35 -9.44
C MET A 1 -45.93 39.15 -9.63
N LYS A 2 -44.62 39.39 -9.73
CA LYS A 2 -43.59 38.35 -9.88
C LYS A 2 -43.29 37.77 -8.51
N ARG A 3 -43.43 36.46 -8.33
CA ARG A 3 -42.86 35.74 -7.18
C ARG A 3 -41.94 34.67 -7.73
N SER A 4 -40.68 35.03 -7.83
CA SER A 4 -39.56 34.13 -8.06
C SER A 4 -39.46 33.18 -6.86
N ILE A 5 -39.75 31.90 -7.07
CA ILE A 5 -39.40 30.84 -6.11
C ILE A 5 -37.96 30.46 -6.46
N VAL A 6 -37.01 31.05 -5.74
CA VAL A 6 -35.60 30.66 -5.77
C VAL A 6 -35.50 29.38 -4.97
N LEU A 7 -35.41 28.26 -5.67
CA LEU A 7 -35.15 26.94 -5.09
C LEU A 7 -33.64 26.88 -4.80
N VAL A 8 -33.26 27.32 -3.60
CA VAL A 8 -31.90 27.17 -3.08
C VAL A 8 -31.69 25.68 -2.80
N LEU A 9 -31.22 24.95 -3.81
CA LEU A 9 -30.78 23.57 -3.68
C LEU A 9 -29.38 23.59 -3.03
N LEU A 10 -29.35 23.83 -1.72
CA LEU A 10 -28.23 23.53 -0.84
C LEU A 10 -28.18 22.00 -0.66
N VAL A 11 -27.65 21.29 -1.66
CA VAL A 11 -27.15 19.93 -1.45
C VAL A 11 -25.66 20.07 -1.30
N PHE A 12 -25.25 20.07 -0.03
CA PHE A 12 -23.97 19.60 0.48
C PHE A 12 -23.04 19.10 -0.63
N PHE A 13 -22.24 20.00 -1.18
CA PHE A 13 -20.97 19.58 -1.76
C PHE A 13 -20.25 18.89 -0.63
N SER A 14 -20.21 17.56 -0.74
CA SER A 14 -19.40 16.66 0.04
C SER A 14 -18.06 17.34 0.26
N CYS A 15 -17.87 17.87 1.47
CA CYS A 15 -16.54 18.05 1.99
C CYS A 15 -15.97 16.64 1.95
N ASP A 16 -15.16 16.37 0.93
CA ASP A 16 -14.35 15.18 0.82
C ASP A 16 -13.40 15.27 2.02
N PHE A 17 -13.89 14.76 3.15
CA PHE A 17 -13.12 14.56 4.36
C PHE A 17 -12.21 13.35 4.08
N SER A 18 -11.39 13.44 3.04
CA SER A 18 -10.15 12.69 2.92
C SER A 18 -9.13 13.31 3.88
N GLN A 19 -9.54 13.39 5.16
CA GLN A 19 -8.64 13.68 6.25
C GLN A 19 -7.65 12.51 6.33
N GLY A 20 -6.44 12.78 5.87
CA GLY A 20 -5.23 12.17 6.41
C GLY A 20 -4.96 10.73 6.01
N ASN A 21 -4.67 10.48 4.73
CA ASN A 21 -3.76 9.40 4.40
C ASN A 21 -2.51 10.02 3.79
N ASP A 22 -1.61 10.56 4.63
CA ASP A 22 -0.25 10.94 4.24
C ASP A 22 0.56 9.66 3.92
N ARG A 23 0.10 8.91 2.92
CA ARG A 23 0.74 7.71 2.40
C ARG A 23 1.68 8.13 1.27
N PHE A 24 2.89 7.64 1.37
CA PHE A 24 3.90 7.75 0.33
C PHE A 24 3.96 6.42 -0.40
N ILE A 25 3.35 6.37 -1.58
CA ILE A 25 3.26 5.17 -2.40
C ILE A 25 4.58 4.96 -3.13
N ARG A 26 5.27 3.87 -2.83
CA ARG A 26 6.49 3.44 -3.53
C ARG A 26 6.14 2.76 -4.84
N LYS A 27 5.13 1.88 -4.82
CA LYS A 27 4.72 1.10 -5.99
C LYS A 27 3.25 0.69 -5.89
N THR A 28 2.55 0.76 -7.01
CA THR A 28 1.22 0.16 -7.18
C THR A 28 1.28 -0.84 -8.32
N LEU A 29 0.66 -2.00 -8.13
CA LEU A 29 0.48 -3.04 -9.14
C LEU A 29 -1.02 -3.32 -9.26
N ASP A 30 -1.52 -3.49 -10.46
CA ASP A 30 -2.94 -3.75 -10.74
C ASP A 30 -3.04 -4.70 -11.92
N ASP A 31 -3.80 -5.79 -11.77
CA ASP A 31 -4.07 -6.77 -12.82
C ASP A 31 -5.54 -6.77 -13.29
N GLY A 32 -6.32 -5.79 -12.85
CA GLY A 32 -7.75 -5.65 -13.10
C GLY A 32 -8.65 -6.42 -12.13
N VAL A 33 -8.08 -7.27 -11.27
CA VAL A 33 -8.82 -8.05 -10.26
C VAL A 33 -8.42 -7.60 -8.85
N ILE A 34 -7.12 -7.41 -8.60
CA ILE A 34 -6.59 -6.88 -7.36
C ILE A 34 -5.66 -5.70 -7.61
N GLU A 35 -5.61 -4.78 -6.64
CA GLU A 35 -4.60 -3.73 -6.56
C GLU A 35 -3.67 -4.04 -5.38
N ILE A 36 -2.36 -3.98 -5.60
CA ILE A 36 -1.34 -4.11 -4.56
C ILE A 36 -0.64 -2.77 -4.42
N SER A 37 -0.62 -2.24 -3.21
CA SER A 37 0.04 -0.99 -2.88
C SER A 37 1.15 -1.22 -1.86
N TRP A 38 2.37 -0.83 -2.23
CA TRP A 38 3.52 -0.74 -1.34
C TRP A 38 3.74 0.72 -0.95
N TYR A 39 3.62 1.04 0.33
CA TYR A 39 3.68 2.41 0.82
C TYR A 39 4.23 2.52 2.24
N TYR A 40 4.54 3.74 2.67
CA TYR A 40 4.81 4.07 4.07
C TYR A 40 4.10 5.36 4.46
N HIS A 41 3.97 5.63 5.75
CA HIS A 41 3.48 6.91 6.26
C HIS A 41 4.63 7.82 6.65
N SER A 42 4.51 9.13 6.44
CA SER A 42 5.49 10.07 7.02
C SER A 42 5.23 10.19 8.52
N TYR A 43 6.20 9.77 9.33
CA TYR A 43 6.21 10.01 10.78
C TYR A 43 7.33 10.98 11.12
N ILE A 44 7.21 11.66 12.27
CA ILE A 44 8.27 12.53 12.83
C ILE A 44 9.51 11.70 13.24
N SER A 45 9.37 10.37 13.39
CA SER A 45 10.46 9.45 13.69
C SER A 45 11.30 9.08 12.48
N ASP A 46 12.57 8.82 12.71
CA ASP A 46 13.64 8.64 11.72
C ASP A 46 13.38 7.56 10.66
N VAL A 47 12.53 6.56 10.93
CA VAL A 47 12.22 5.49 9.97
C VAL A 47 10.80 4.94 10.22
N SER A 48 9.95 5.06 9.20
CA SER A 48 8.59 4.54 9.12
C SER A 48 8.55 3.09 8.62
N PRO A 49 7.64 2.23 9.11
CA PRO A 49 7.40 0.93 8.49
C PRO A 49 6.82 1.07 7.08
N ASP A 50 7.25 0.17 6.19
CA ASP A 50 6.61 -0.06 4.90
C ASP A 50 5.47 -1.08 5.08
N PHE A 51 4.40 -0.87 4.32
CA PHE A 51 3.20 -1.70 4.25
C PHE A 51 3.03 -2.22 2.82
N VAL A 52 2.67 -3.49 2.71
CA VAL A 52 2.19 -4.10 1.46
C VAL A 52 0.74 -4.47 1.67
N GLU A 53 -0.14 -3.75 1.00
CA GLU A 53 -1.59 -3.86 1.09
C GLU A 53 -2.14 -4.43 -0.22
N VAL A 54 -3.14 -5.29 -0.13
CA VAL A 54 -3.92 -5.76 -1.28
C VAL A 54 -5.37 -5.30 -1.15
N LYS A 55 -5.95 -4.90 -2.26
CA LYS A 55 -7.35 -4.49 -2.39
C LYS A 55 -8.04 -5.31 -3.47
N LYS A 56 -9.24 -5.82 -3.18
CA LYS A 56 -10.13 -6.48 -4.14
C LYS A 56 -11.55 -5.93 -3.98
N GLY A 57 -11.99 -5.10 -4.91
CA GLY A 57 -13.22 -4.32 -4.75
C GLY A 57 -13.12 -3.41 -3.52
N ASP A 58 -14.05 -3.57 -2.57
CA ASP A 58 -14.07 -2.77 -1.33
C ASP A 58 -13.29 -3.41 -0.17
N VAL A 59 -12.76 -4.62 -0.36
CA VAL A 59 -12.02 -5.33 0.69
C VAL A 59 -10.54 -4.98 0.60
N VAL A 60 -9.98 -4.52 1.72
CA VAL A 60 -8.57 -4.14 1.86
C VAL A 60 -7.92 -4.99 2.95
N LYS A 61 -6.70 -5.47 2.69
CA LYS A 61 -5.93 -6.29 3.63
C LYS A 61 -4.45 -5.97 3.56
N VAL A 62 -3.82 -5.75 4.71
CA VAL A 62 -2.35 -5.68 4.81
C VAL A 62 -1.79 -7.09 4.79
N LEU A 63 -0.93 -7.38 3.81
CA LEU A 63 -0.26 -8.66 3.63
C LEU A 63 1.05 -8.73 4.42
N PHE A 64 1.77 -7.61 4.47
CA PHE A 64 3.07 -7.54 5.10
C PHE A 64 3.37 -6.14 5.61
N GLU A 65 3.98 -6.06 6.78
CA GLU A 65 4.42 -4.84 7.43
C GLU A 65 5.83 -5.07 7.96
N ALA A 66 6.77 -4.22 7.54
CA ALA A 66 8.15 -4.30 8.00
C ALA A 66 8.92 -3.00 7.80
N LYS A 67 9.98 -2.85 8.58
CA LYS A 67 10.85 -1.68 8.61
C LYS A 67 12.22 -2.02 8.02
N ASP A 68 12.63 -1.25 7.02
CA ASP A 68 13.99 -1.28 6.44
C ASP A 68 14.38 -2.66 5.86
N VAL A 69 13.43 -3.40 5.29
CA VAL A 69 13.68 -4.74 4.72
C VAL A 69 13.10 -4.98 3.33
N ILE A 70 11.98 -4.35 2.97
CA ILE A 70 11.33 -4.60 1.67
C ILE A 70 12.17 -3.96 0.57
N SER A 71 12.65 -4.78 -0.37
CA SER A 71 13.41 -4.33 -1.54
C SER A 71 12.53 -4.19 -2.77
N ASN A 72 11.56 -5.08 -2.96
CA ASN A 72 10.70 -5.08 -4.13
C ASN A 72 9.38 -5.82 -3.87
N VAL A 73 8.36 -5.42 -4.64
CA VAL A 73 7.05 -6.10 -4.72
C VAL A 73 6.75 -6.32 -6.20
N GLN A 74 6.46 -7.55 -6.60
CA GLN A 74 6.11 -7.91 -7.97
C GLN A 74 4.88 -8.80 -8.00
N LEU A 75 4.15 -8.75 -9.11
CA LEU A 75 2.98 -9.60 -9.37
C LEU A 75 3.23 -10.33 -10.69
N PHE A 76 3.20 -11.66 -10.65
CA PHE A 76 3.30 -12.52 -11.82
C PHE A 76 2.18 -13.57 -11.76
N GLY A 77 1.20 -13.45 -12.65
CA GLY A 77 0.02 -14.31 -12.60
C GLY A 77 -0.74 -14.12 -11.28
N ASP A 78 -0.95 -15.21 -10.57
CA ASP A 78 -1.61 -15.26 -9.25
C ASP A 78 -0.63 -15.10 -8.08
N THR A 79 0.66 -14.84 -8.33
CA THR A 79 1.69 -14.85 -7.31
C THR A 79 2.30 -13.47 -7.08
N ILE A 80 2.29 -13.03 -5.83
CA ILE A 80 2.91 -11.81 -5.35
C ILE A 80 4.26 -12.17 -4.75
N TYR A 81 5.32 -11.64 -5.34
CA TYR A 81 6.69 -11.82 -4.88
C TYR A 81 7.09 -10.63 -4.03
N LEU A 82 7.44 -10.92 -2.78
CA LEU A 82 7.93 -9.95 -1.81
C LEU A 82 9.39 -10.23 -1.49
N SER A 83 10.27 -9.41 -2.04
CA SER A 83 11.71 -9.53 -1.84
C SER A 83 12.13 -8.74 -0.60
N LEU A 84 12.90 -9.39 0.28
CA LEU A 84 13.40 -8.85 1.54
C LEU A 84 14.93 -8.88 1.56
N TYR A 85 15.54 -7.77 1.94
CA TYR A 85 16.98 -7.66 2.19
C TYR A 85 17.27 -7.77 3.69
N LYS A 86 18.10 -8.75 4.07
CA LYS A 86 18.56 -8.99 5.45
C LYS A 86 17.43 -8.87 6.51
N PRO A 87 16.32 -9.63 6.39
CA PRO A 87 15.18 -9.49 7.30
C PRO A 87 15.53 -9.76 8.78
N VAL A 88 16.60 -10.51 9.05
CA VAL A 88 17.14 -10.74 10.40
C VAL A 88 17.74 -9.49 11.07
N ARG A 89 18.08 -8.45 10.30
CA ARG A 89 18.64 -7.18 10.82
C ARG A 89 17.61 -6.06 10.88
N GLY A 90 16.58 -6.13 10.03
CA GLY A 90 15.47 -5.18 10.08
C GLY A 90 14.38 -5.62 11.06
N ILE A 91 13.23 -4.94 11.01
CA ILE A 91 12.10 -5.26 11.89
C ILE A 91 10.93 -5.75 11.06
N VAL A 92 10.62 -7.04 11.14
CA VAL A 92 9.42 -7.63 10.52
C VAL A 92 8.30 -7.66 11.54
N HIS A 93 7.21 -6.92 11.29
CA HIS A 93 6.06 -6.87 12.19
C HIS A 93 5.08 -8.02 11.93
N THR A 94 4.96 -8.46 10.67
CA THR A 94 4.13 -9.61 10.30
C THR A 94 4.80 -10.94 10.65
N LYS A 95 4.35 -11.57 11.74
CA LYS A 95 4.91 -12.86 12.20
C LYS A 95 4.47 -14.06 11.36
N ASN A 96 3.20 -14.10 10.97
CA ASN A 96 2.60 -15.18 10.20
C ASN A 96 1.84 -14.55 9.01
N PRO A 97 2.54 -14.19 7.93
CA PRO A 97 1.88 -13.61 6.76
C PRO A 97 0.90 -14.63 6.17
N ASP A 98 -0.27 -14.16 5.77
CA ASP A 98 -1.21 -15.01 5.05
C ASP A 98 -0.66 -15.28 3.64
N LEU A 99 -0.31 -16.54 3.38
CA LEU A 99 0.32 -16.94 2.14
C LEU A 99 -0.69 -17.16 1.01
N SER A 100 -1.99 -17.13 1.29
CA SER A 100 -3.03 -17.31 0.26
C SER A 100 -4.27 -16.48 0.53
N PHE A 101 -4.61 -15.58 -0.39
CA PHE A 101 -5.72 -14.65 -0.23
C PHE A 101 -6.33 -14.32 -1.58
N PHE A 102 -7.66 -14.24 -1.65
CA PHE A 102 -8.40 -13.89 -2.87
C PHE A 102 -8.10 -14.75 -4.12
N GLY A 103 -7.52 -15.93 -3.95
CA GLY A 103 -7.05 -16.79 -5.05
C GLY A 103 -5.60 -16.53 -5.48
N TYR A 104 -4.88 -15.66 -4.78
CA TYR A 104 -3.47 -15.33 -5.00
C TYR A 104 -2.58 -15.92 -3.92
N HIS A 105 -1.29 -16.02 -4.21
CA HIS A 105 -0.26 -16.52 -3.31
C HIS A 105 0.78 -15.43 -3.00
N LEU A 106 1.26 -15.39 -1.75
CA LEU A 106 2.42 -14.57 -1.37
C LEU A 106 3.66 -15.47 -1.24
N LEU A 107 4.68 -15.17 -2.03
CA LEU A 107 6.01 -15.76 -1.91
C LEU A 107 6.98 -14.71 -1.36
N ILE A 108 7.63 -15.06 -0.26
CA ILE A 108 8.60 -14.20 0.40
C ILE A 108 10.00 -14.73 0.07
N ASP A 109 10.79 -13.88 -0.57
CA ASP A 109 12.20 -14.16 -0.87
C ASP A 109 13.09 -13.31 0.03
N SER A 110 13.80 -13.94 0.97
CA SER A 110 14.71 -13.25 1.89
C SER A 110 16.15 -13.08 1.39
N LEU A 111 16.40 -13.37 0.10
CA LEU A 111 17.73 -13.40 -0.49
C LEU A 111 18.06 -12.17 -1.35
N ALA A 112 17.25 -11.10 -1.25
CA ALA A 112 17.54 -9.88 -1.99
C ALA A 112 18.94 -9.35 -1.67
N THR A 113 19.59 -8.79 -2.69
CA THR A 113 20.91 -8.19 -2.63
C THR A 113 20.84 -6.75 -2.09
N ARG A 114 22.02 -6.20 -1.77
CA ARG A 114 22.12 -4.80 -1.33
C ARG A 114 21.71 -3.85 -2.46
N GLU A 115 22.13 -4.16 -3.67
CA GLU A 115 21.89 -3.38 -4.88
C GLU A 115 20.39 -3.29 -5.17
N GLU A 116 19.67 -4.41 -5.09
CA GLU A 116 18.20 -4.44 -5.22
C GLU A 116 17.51 -3.63 -4.13
N TYR A 117 18.00 -3.68 -2.89
CA TYR A 117 17.44 -2.90 -1.78
C TYR A 117 17.54 -1.39 -2.01
N TYR A 118 18.69 -0.90 -2.46
CA TYR A 118 18.87 0.53 -2.74
C TYR A 118 18.26 0.97 -4.08
N ALA A 119 17.93 0.04 -4.97
CA ALA A 119 17.20 0.30 -6.20
C ALA A 119 15.68 0.45 -5.99
N ARG A 120 15.18 0.33 -4.75
CA ARG A 120 13.75 0.49 -4.46
C ARG A 120 13.24 1.89 -4.85
N PRO A 121 12.00 2.01 -5.33
CA PRO A 121 11.44 3.30 -5.69
C PRO A 121 11.19 4.17 -4.44
N ASP A 122 11.39 5.47 -4.61
CA ASP A 122 10.97 6.47 -3.64
C ASP A 122 9.45 6.58 -3.57
N GLY A 123 8.95 6.94 -2.39
CA GLY A 123 7.52 7.13 -2.16
C GLY A 123 7.03 8.45 -2.74
N LYS A 124 5.92 8.40 -3.48
CA LYS A 124 5.20 9.59 -3.97
C LYS A 124 3.97 9.84 -3.11
N LYS A 125 3.79 11.08 -2.66
CA LYS A 125 2.60 11.47 -1.89
C LYS A 125 1.35 11.32 -2.78
N LYS A 126 0.35 10.59 -2.30
CA LYS A 126 -0.99 10.49 -2.92
C LYS A 126 -2.03 11.23 -2.08
#